data_AF-A0A286B3Z0-F1
#
_entry.id   AF-A0A286B3Z0-F1
#
_cell.length_a   1.000
_cell.length_b   1.000
_cell.length_c   1.000
_cell.angle_alpha   90.00
_cell.angle_beta   90.00
_cell.angle_gamma   90.00
#
_symmetry.space_group_name_H-M   'P 1'
#
loop_
_entity.id
_entity.type
_entity.pdbx_description
1 polymer ?
#
loop_
_entity_poly.entity_id
_entity_poly.type
_entity_poly.pdbx_seq_one_letter_code
_entity_poly.pdbx_strand_id
1 'polypeptide(L)'
;MSVKTCFLALALSVTLPAFAQPAVPPDGATCQAEEALLERDIDLARSRGQMLRRRELAEALSALQLRCSKTAPPAESRAARIDKLEQEARALRLELDRTEEQLRKLKNESP
;
A
#
# COMPACT_ATOMS: atom_id res chain seq x y z
N MET A 1 45.38 -24.85 49.81
CA MET A 1 43.96 -24.64 50.19
C MET A 1 43.31 -23.81 49.11
N SER A 2 42.16 -24.25 48.64
CA SER A 2 41.47 -23.82 47.41
C SER A 2 40.34 -22.85 47.74
N VAL A 3 40.26 -21.68 47.08
CA VAL A 3 39.03 -20.88 46.90
C VAL A 3 39.26 -19.98 45.66
N LYS A 4 39.05 -20.43 44.41
CA LYS A 4 37.81 -20.66 43.66
C LYS A 4 36.95 -19.39 43.44
N THR A 5 37.31 -18.71 42.34
CA THR A 5 36.52 -17.91 41.39
C THR A 5 35.03 -17.64 41.65
N CYS A 6 34.68 -16.35 41.48
CA CYS A 6 33.53 -15.74 40.79
C CYS A 6 32.15 -16.42 40.83
N PHE A 7 31.09 -15.66 41.14
CA PHE A 7 30.16 -15.12 40.12
C PHE A 7 29.00 -14.36 40.78
N LEU A 8 28.68 -13.20 40.21
CA LEU A 8 27.55 -12.32 40.51
C LEU A 8 26.22 -13.05 40.30
N ALA A 9 25.37 -13.10 41.33
CA ALA A 9 23.98 -13.53 41.20
C ALA A 9 23.08 -12.29 41.07
N LEU A 10 22.98 -11.76 39.85
CA LEU A 10 22.00 -10.74 39.48
C LEU A 10 20.81 -11.48 38.86
N ALA A 11 19.76 -11.68 39.65
CA ALA A 11 18.52 -12.30 39.19
C ALA A 11 17.78 -11.33 38.26
N LEU A 12 18.05 -11.41 36.96
CA LEU A 12 17.22 -10.76 35.94
C LEU A 12 15.93 -11.58 35.77
N SER A 13 14.85 -11.09 36.34
CA SER A 13 13.49 -11.42 35.94
C SER A 13 13.23 -10.83 34.54
N VAL A 14 13.54 -11.58 33.49
CA VAL A 14 13.08 -11.26 32.13
C VAL A 14 11.63 -11.70 32.02
N THR A 15 10.72 -10.77 32.26
CA THR A 15 9.33 -10.87 31.81
C THR A 15 9.32 -10.94 30.29
N LEU A 16 8.92 -12.08 29.73
CA LEU A 16 8.59 -12.23 28.32
C LEU A 16 7.45 -11.27 27.96
N PRO A 17 7.60 -10.35 26.99
CA PRO A 17 6.43 -9.79 26.36
C PRO A 17 5.94 -10.81 25.34
N ALA A 18 4.96 -11.61 25.75
CA ALA A 18 4.09 -12.32 24.83
C ALA A 18 3.20 -11.29 24.12
N PHE A 19 3.71 -10.72 23.01
CA PHE A 19 2.87 -10.06 22.02
C PHE A 19 2.76 -10.96 20.79
N ALA A 20 2.03 -12.07 20.96
CA ALA A 20 1.34 -12.71 19.84
C ALA A 20 -0.02 -12.01 19.72
N GLN A 21 -0.02 -10.74 19.30
CA GLN A 21 -1.25 -10.18 18.79
C GLN A 21 -1.52 -10.85 17.43
N PRO A 22 -2.76 -11.31 17.15
CA PRO A 22 -3.11 -11.65 15.79
C PRO A 22 -2.80 -10.42 14.95
N ALA A 23 -1.86 -10.57 14.01
CA ALA A 23 -1.58 -9.52 13.04
C ALA A 23 -2.88 -9.25 12.31
N VAL A 24 -3.60 -8.22 12.76
CA VAL A 24 -4.66 -7.58 11.97
C VAL A 24 -3.98 -7.33 10.63
N PRO A 25 -4.50 -7.91 9.53
CA PRO A 25 -3.88 -7.72 8.23
C PRO A 25 -3.72 -6.22 8.05
N PRO A 26 -2.51 -5.72 7.76
CA PRO A 26 -2.28 -4.28 7.68
C PRO A 26 -3.32 -3.69 6.73
N ASP A 27 -4.19 -2.85 7.29
CA ASP A 27 -5.17 -2.12 6.51
C ASP A 27 -4.42 -1.37 5.39
N GLY A 28 -5.00 -1.26 4.19
CA GLY A 28 -4.29 -0.62 3.06
C GLY A 28 -3.72 0.78 3.38
N ALA A 29 -4.33 1.48 4.34
CA ALA A 29 -3.86 2.77 4.85
C ALA A 29 -2.57 2.68 5.69
N THR A 30 -2.35 1.61 6.47
CA THR A 30 -1.10 1.42 7.23
C THR A 30 0.05 1.07 6.29
N CYS A 31 -0.21 0.25 5.27
CA CYS A 31 0.75 -0.06 4.22
C CYS A 31 1.25 1.20 3.49
N GLN A 32 0.36 2.09 3.06
CA GLN A 32 0.77 3.33 2.39
C GLN A 32 1.57 4.27 3.31
N ALA A 33 1.21 4.33 4.60
CA ALA A 33 1.96 5.14 5.57
C ALA A 33 3.38 4.61 5.78
N GLU A 34 3.56 3.28 5.86
CA GLU A 34 4.87 2.64 5.98
C GLU A 34 5.73 2.81 4.72
N GLU A 35 5.13 2.71 3.52
CA GLU A 35 5.81 2.98 2.25
C GLU A 35 6.33 4.43 2.20
N ALA A 36 5.49 5.41 2.52
CA ALA A 36 5.85 6.82 2.53
C ALA A 36 6.92 7.17 3.59
N LEU A 37 7.02 6.40 4.68
CA LEU A 37 8.11 6.53 5.65
C LEU A 37 9.43 6.02 5.07
N LEU A 38 9.43 4.82 4.48
CA LEU A 38 10.62 4.23 3.87
C LEU A 38 11.17 5.08 2.71
N GLU A 39 10.30 5.65 1.88
CA GLU A 39 10.70 6.55 0.79
C GLU A 39 11.43 7.81 1.32
N ARG A 40 10.89 8.43 2.38
CA ARG A 40 11.54 9.58 3.03
C ARG A 40 12.90 9.22 3.60
N ASP A 41 13.04 8.04 4.22
CA ASP A 41 14.30 7.57 4.78
C ASP A 41 15.33 7.26 3.68
N ILE A 42 14.89 6.75 2.51
CA ILE A 42 15.75 6.55 1.34
C ILE A 42 16.32 7.88 0.84
N ASP A 43 15.48 8.91 0.73
CA ASP A 43 15.91 10.24 0.30
C ASP A 43 16.86 10.89 1.31
N LEU A 44 16.59 10.72 2.62
CA LEU A 44 17.50 11.16 3.67
C LEU A 44 18.85 10.43 3.59
N ALA A 45 18.86 9.11 3.44
CA ALA A 45 20.08 8.32 3.29
C ALA A 45 20.85 8.72 2.02
N ARG A 46 20.16 9.02 0.93
CA ARG A 46 20.74 9.53 -0.32
C ARG A 46 21.40 10.88 -0.09
N SER A 47 20.72 11.82 0.54
CA SER A 47 21.25 13.17 0.84
C SER A 47 22.51 13.12 1.72
N ARG A 48 22.63 12.09 2.57
CA ARG A 48 23.77 11.86 3.47
C ARG A 48 24.87 10.99 2.86
N GLY A 49 24.74 10.54 1.61
CA GLY A 49 25.72 9.66 0.97
C GLY A 49 25.79 8.24 1.56
N GLN A 50 24.78 7.81 2.32
CA GLN A 50 24.75 6.53 3.01
C GLN A 50 24.31 5.40 2.07
N MET A 51 25.19 5.00 1.14
CA MET A 51 24.83 4.09 0.04
C MET A 51 24.39 2.70 0.49
N LEU A 52 25.01 2.11 1.51
CA LEU A 52 24.60 0.80 2.04
C LEU A 52 23.20 0.88 2.67
N ARG A 53 22.99 1.88 3.54
CA ARG A 53 21.71 2.11 4.20
C ARG A 53 20.58 2.35 3.20
N ARG A 54 20.87 3.11 2.13
CA ARG A 54 19.92 3.33 1.03
C ARG A 54 19.50 2.02 0.37
N ARG A 55 20.43 1.08 0.17
CA ARG A 55 20.13 -0.23 -0.42
C ARG A 55 19.25 -1.07 0.51
N GLU A 56 19.60 -1.14 1.78
CA GLU A 56 18.81 -1.84 2.79
C GLU A 56 17.37 -1.30 2.87
N LEU A 57 17.21 0.03 2.85
CA LEU A 57 15.89 0.67 2.87
C LEU A 57 15.10 0.40 1.58
N ALA A 58 15.75 0.36 0.42
CA ALA A 58 15.11 0.01 -0.85
C ALA A 58 14.67 -1.46 -0.89
N GLU A 59 15.47 -2.37 -0.34
CA GLU A 59 15.10 -3.78 -0.17
C GLU A 59 13.90 -3.91 0.77
N ALA A 60 13.91 -3.21 1.91
CA ALA A 60 12.79 -3.16 2.84
C ALA A 60 11.50 -2.63 2.19
N LEU A 61 11.61 -1.58 1.36
CA LEU A 61 10.48 -1.02 0.61
C LEU A 61 9.89 -2.03 -0.37
N SER A 62 10.74 -2.71 -1.16
CA SER A 62 10.27 -3.74 -2.08
C SER A 62 9.59 -4.92 -1.37
N ALA A 63 10.15 -5.37 -0.24
CA ALA A 63 9.55 -6.41 0.58
C ALA A 63 8.20 -5.98 1.18
N LEU A 64 8.08 -4.71 1.58
CA LEU A 64 6.82 -4.13 2.06
C LEU A 64 5.77 -4.09 0.94
N GLN A 65 6.12 -3.59 -0.24
CA GLN A 65 5.23 -3.53 -1.40
C GLN A 65 4.69 -4.91 -1.79
N LEU A 66 5.53 -5.95 -1.76
CA LEU A 66 5.09 -7.34 -1.99
C LEU A 66 4.09 -7.83 -0.94
N ARG A 67 4.29 -7.51 0.34
CA ARG A 67 3.37 -7.87 1.42
C ARG A 67 2.05 -7.12 1.29
N CYS A 68 2.12 -5.80 1.08
CA CYS A 68 0.97 -4.91 0.93
C CYS A 68 0.11 -5.28 -0.30
N SER A 69 0.75 -5.71 -1.39
CA SER A 69 0.05 -6.22 -2.58
C SER A 69 -0.69 -7.54 -2.34
N LYS A 70 -0.27 -8.32 -1.34
CA LYS A 70 -0.88 -9.61 -0.96
C LYS A 70 -2.04 -9.44 0.03
N THR A 71 -2.02 -8.39 0.84
CA THR A 71 -3.06 -8.05 1.83
C THR A 71 -4.10 -7.08 1.31
N ALA A 72 -3.80 -6.28 0.28
CA ALA A 72 -4.83 -5.59 -0.46
C ALA A 72 -5.70 -6.64 -1.20
N PRO A 73 -7.05 -6.57 -1.13
CA PRO A 73 -7.87 -7.25 -2.14
C PRO A 73 -7.34 -6.81 -3.51
N PRO A 74 -7.34 -7.66 -4.56
CA PRO A 74 -6.75 -7.31 -5.84
C PRO A 74 -7.39 -6.01 -6.31
N ALA A 75 -6.70 -4.90 -6.08
CA ALA A 75 -7.15 -3.60 -6.51
C ALA A 75 -7.12 -3.74 -8.01
N GLU A 76 -8.31 -3.77 -8.62
CA GLU A 76 -8.52 -3.84 -10.07
C GLU A 76 -7.37 -3.10 -10.75
N SER A 77 -6.60 -3.77 -11.60
CA SER A 77 -5.35 -3.18 -12.10
C SER A 77 -5.65 -1.80 -12.70
N ARG A 78 -4.69 -0.87 -12.65
CA ARG A 78 -4.89 0.46 -13.26
C ARG A 78 -5.41 0.33 -14.70
N ALA A 79 -4.92 -0.66 -15.44
CA ALA A 79 -5.40 -1.01 -16.79
C ALA A 79 -6.88 -1.43 -16.79
N ALA A 80 -7.28 -2.37 -15.93
CA ALA A 80 -8.68 -2.81 -15.85
C ALA A 80 -9.64 -1.66 -15.45
N ARG A 81 -9.22 -0.77 -14.54
CA ARG A 81 -10.00 0.45 -14.22
C ARG A 81 -10.13 1.39 -15.42
N ILE A 82 -9.06 1.57 -16.20
CA ILE A 82 -9.09 2.38 -17.43
C ILE A 82 -10.06 1.76 -18.43
N ASP A 83 -9.94 0.46 -18.69
CA ASP A 83 -10.79 -0.25 -19.66
C ASP A 83 -12.27 -0.14 -19.29
N LYS A 84 -12.58 -0.27 -17.99
CA LYS A 84 -13.94 -0.10 -17.47
C LYS A 84 -14.47 1.32 -17.71
N LEU A 85 -13.70 2.35 -17.34
CA LEU A 85 -14.08 3.75 -17.55
C LEU A 85 -14.25 4.09 -19.03
N GLU A 86 -13.43 3.53 -19.91
CA GLU A 86 -13.58 3.69 -21.35
C GLU A 86 -14.85 3.05 -21.90
N GLN A 87 -15.22 1.86 -21.39
CA GLN A 87 -16.47 1.20 -21.75
C GLN A 87 -17.68 2.01 -21.30
N GLU A 88 -17.66 2.52 -20.06
CA GLU A 88 -18.70 3.39 -19.51
C GLU A 88 -18.84 4.68 -20.33
N ALA A 89 -17.72 5.33 -20.69
CA ALA A 89 -17.73 6.54 -21.52
C ALA A 89 -18.34 6.29 -22.91
N ARG A 90 -18.08 5.13 -23.53
CA ARG A 90 -18.70 4.75 -24.81
C ARG A 90 -20.20 4.50 -24.66
N ALA A 91 -20.62 3.83 -23.60
CA ALA A 91 -22.04 3.58 -23.33
C ALA A 91 -22.82 4.89 -23.13
N LEU A 92 -22.29 5.81 -22.33
CA LEU A 92 -22.92 7.11 -22.07
C LEU A 92 -23.03 7.97 -23.32
N ARG A 93 -22.02 7.96 -24.20
CA ARG A 93 -22.10 8.67 -25.49
C ARG A 93 -23.23 8.13 -26.38
N LEU A 94 -23.37 6.81 -26.45
CA LEU A 94 -24.44 6.19 -27.22
C LEU A 94 -25.83 6.53 -26.67
N GLU A 95 -25.96 6.59 -25.34
CA GLU A 95 -27.19 6.98 -24.67
C GLU A 95 -27.55 8.45 -24.92
N LEU A 96 -26.53 9.33 -24.90
CA LEU A 96 -26.68 10.73 -25.24
C LEU A 96 -27.15 10.91 -26.69
N ASP A 97 -26.49 10.26 -27.66
CA ASP A 97 -26.87 10.32 -29.07
C ASP A 97 -28.33 9.89 -29.29
N ARG A 98 -28.76 8.81 -28.61
CA ARG A 98 -30.15 8.35 -28.67
C ARG A 98 -31.13 9.35 -28.11
N THR A 99 -30.80 9.96 -26.98
CA THR A 99 -31.65 10.94 -26.30
C THR A 99 -31.77 12.22 -27.14
N GLU A 100 -30.68 12.66 -27.77
CA GLU A 100 -30.68 13.80 -28.69
C GLU A 100 -31.50 13.52 -29.96
N GLU A 101 -31.41 12.31 -30.53
CA GLU A 101 -32.23 11.88 -31.67
C GLU A 101 -33.72 11.90 -31.32
N GLN A 102 -34.10 11.41 -30.13
CA GLN A 102 -35.47 11.47 -29.63
C GLN A 102 -35.95 12.91 -29.47
N LEU A 103 -35.12 13.77 -28.89
CA LEU A 103 -35.43 15.19 -28.75
C LEU A 103 -35.64 15.86 -30.12
N ARG A 104 -34.79 15.55 -31.10
CA ARG A 104 -34.91 16.09 -32.47
C ARG A 104 -36.23 15.67 -33.12
N LYS A 105 -36.64 14.41 -32.96
CA LYS A 105 -37.93 13.92 -33.49
C LYS A 105 -39.10 14.67 -32.86
N LEU A 106 -39.15 14.78 -31.53
CA LEU A 106 -40.21 15.50 -30.83
C LEU A 106 -40.30 16.99 -31.20
N LYS A 107 -39.15 17.63 -31.43
CA LYS A 107 -39.10 19.01 -31.92
C LYS A 107 -39.63 19.18 -33.35
N ASN A 108 -39.39 18.18 -34.21
CA ASN A 108 -39.86 18.21 -35.60
C ASN A 108 -41.32 17.76 -35.75
N GLU A 109 -41.85 17.00 -34.77
CA GLU A 109 -43.24 16.54 -34.69
C GLU A 109 -44.17 17.53 -33.96
N SER A 110 -43.62 18.57 -33.33
CA SER A 110 -44.43 19.63 -32.73
C SER A 110 -45.11 20.46 -33.83
N PRO A 111 -46.44 20.67 -33.74
CA PRO A 111 -47.27 21.31 -34.78
C PRO A 111 -46.99 22.79 -35.00
#